data_AF-A0AAD9NN70-F1
#
_entry.id   AF-A0AAD9NN70-F1
#
_cell.length_a   1.000
_cell.length_b   1.000
_cell.length_c   1.000
_cell.angle_alpha   90.00
_cell.angle_beta   90.00
_cell.angle_gamma   90.00
#
_symmetry.space_group_name_H-M   'P 1'
#
loop_
_entity.id
_entity.type
_entity.pdbx_description
1 polymer ?
#
loop_
_entity_poly.entity_id
_entity_poly.type
_entity_poly.pdbx_seq_one_letter_code
_entity_poly.pdbx_strand_id
1 'polypeptide(L)'
;MPRPVSDRIMTMRLPLSKDNFATIISMYAPTMSNPDENKEAFYNQLANVLSGIPRTHKLLLIGDFNARIGRENDTWPLVMGKHGNGKCNSNGELLVALCSVFELIMTNTMFKQKDERKTTWMHPRSRHWHMIDFIITRCRDKHRTRAMGGANCWTDHQMLRSKVAYRIRQKHNRQGTSKPTKLNTSKLSTTSHRESLSRRWTVLSPNGRRRISQH
;
A
#
# COMPACT_ATOMS: atom_id res chain seq x y z
N MET A 1 -4.75 -1.80 7.84
CA MET A 1 -4.14 -0.57 8.35
C MET A 1 -2.81 -0.36 7.67
N PRO A 2 -2.41 0.89 7.39
CA PRO A 2 -1.08 1.22 6.88
C PRO A 2 0.01 0.73 7.84
N ARG A 3 1.18 0.39 7.30
CA ARG A 3 2.36 -0.09 8.03
C ARG A 3 3.56 0.77 7.62
N PRO A 4 4.24 1.43 8.57
CA PRO A 4 5.49 2.14 8.26
C PRO A 4 6.59 1.12 7.94
N VAL A 5 7.43 1.45 6.97
CA VAL A 5 8.68 0.72 6.64
C VAL A 5 9.89 1.58 7.01
N SER A 6 9.80 2.88 6.75
CA SER A 6 10.71 3.93 7.23
C SER A 6 9.98 5.27 7.27
N ASP A 7 10.66 6.33 7.71
CA ASP A 7 10.14 7.70 7.71
C ASP A 7 9.67 8.18 6.32
N ARG A 8 10.17 7.53 5.26
CA ARG A 8 9.93 7.88 3.86
C ARG A 8 9.15 6.82 3.08
N ILE A 9 8.81 5.67 3.69
CA ILE A 9 8.10 4.58 3.00
C ILE A 9 7.01 4.02 3.93
N MET A 10 5.77 4.03 3.44
CA MET A 10 4.61 3.43 4.10
C MET A 10 3.88 2.50 3.14
N THR A 11 3.41 1.36 3.64
CA THR A 11 2.66 0.38 2.84
C THR A 11 1.25 0.19 3.38
N MET A 12 0.28 -0.04 2.50
CA MET A 12 -1.07 -0.43 2.88
C MET A 12 -1.52 -1.56 1.97
N ARG A 13 -2.00 -2.65 2.58
CA ARG A 13 -2.47 -3.83 1.85
C ARG A 13 -3.98 -3.97 1.99
N LEU A 14 -4.68 -3.98 0.86
CA LEU A 14 -6.13 -4.10 0.75
C LEU A 14 -6.48 -5.49 0.18
N PRO A 15 -7.30 -6.30 0.88
CA PRO A 15 -7.74 -7.58 0.36
C PRO A 15 -8.75 -7.37 -0.78
N LEU A 16 -8.50 -8.03 -1.91
CA LEU A 16 -9.39 -8.08 -3.07
C LEU A 16 -10.07 -9.46 -3.16
N SER A 17 -11.08 -9.57 -4.00
CA SER A 17 -11.73 -10.87 -4.25
C SER A 17 -10.75 -11.89 -4.87
N LYS A 18 -11.07 -13.20 -4.75
CA LYS A 18 -10.26 -14.31 -5.30
C LYS A 18 -8.84 -14.39 -4.71
N ASP A 19 -8.72 -14.19 -3.39
CA ASP A 19 -7.46 -14.24 -2.64
C ASP A 19 -6.32 -13.37 -3.21
N ASN A 20 -6.70 -12.25 -3.83
CA ASN A 20 -5.78 -11.27 -4.37
C ASN A 20 -5.68 -10.06 -3.42
N PHE A 21 -4.64 -9.24 -3.57
CA PHE A 21 -4.43 -8.02 -2.80
C PHE A 21 -4.03 -6.85 -3.69
N ALA A 22 -4.40 -5.65 -3.28
CA ALA A 22 -3.78 -4.42 -3.75
C ALA A 22 -2.83 -3.92 -2.68
N THR A 23 -1.55 -3.77 -3.04
CA THR A 23 -0.57 -3.11 -2.18
C THR A 23 -0.35 -1.69 -2.68
N ILE A 24 -0.62 -0.72 -1.81
CA ILE A 24 -0.33 0.69 -2.03
C ILE A 24 0.94 1.00 -1.25
N ILE A 25 1.94 1.56 -1.91
CA ILE A 25 3.17 2.05 -1.30
C ILE A 25 3.16 3.55 -1.47
N SER A 26 3.15 4.29 -0.36
CA SER A 26 3.36 5.73 -0.34
C SER A 26 4.81 6.00 0.03
N MET A 27 5.48 6.87 -0.73
CA MET A 27 6.90 7.15 -0.54
C MET A 27 7.25 8.64 -0.72
N TYR A 28 8.37 9.04 -0.10
CA TYR A 28 8.99 10.35 -0.29
C TYR A 28 10.50 10.20 -0.51
N ALA A 29 10.93 10.19 -1.77
CA ALA A 29 12.32 9.91 -2.11
C ALA A 29 13.29 11.02 -1.65
N PRO A 30 14.56 10.70 -1.37
CA PRO A 30 15.59 11.71 -1.09
C PRO A 30 15.71 12.75 -2.21
N THR A 31 16.03 13.99 -1.84
CA THR A 31 16.27 15.06 -2.82
C THR A 31 17.59 14.84 -3.55
N MET A 32 17.78 15.55 -4.65
CA MET A 32 19.03 15.52 -5.41
C MET A 32 20.28 15.86 -4.57
N SER A 33 20.11 16.71 -3.55
CA SER A 33 21.19 17.18 -2.67
C SER A 33 21.53 16.21 -1.53
N ASN A 34 20.75 15.14 -1.35
CA ASN A 34 21.12 14.11 -0.39
C ASN A 34 22.36 13.33 -0.87
N PRO A 35 23.23 12.86 0.05
CA PRO A 35 24.34 11.96 -0.29
C PRO A 35 23.86 10.72 -1.03
N ASP A 36 24.72 10.17 -1.88
CA ASP A 36 24.35 9.03 -2.73
C ASP A 36 24.12 7.76 -1.90
N GLU A 37 24.82 7.60 -0.77
CA GLU A 37 24.61 6.51 0.18
C GLU A 37 23.16 6.52 0.72
N ASN A 38 22.59 7.71 0.96
CA ASN A 38 21.20 7.85 1.42
C ASN A 38 20.20 7.51 0.32
N LYS A 39 20.52 7.84 -0.94
CA LYS A 39 19.69 7.47 -2.10
C LYS A 39 19.73 5.96 -2.30
N GLU A 40 20.90 5.35 -2.30
CA GLU A 40 21.08 3.91 -2.43
C GLU A 40 20.35 3.15 -1.32
N ALA A 41 20.52 3.55 -0.06
CA ALA A 41 19.82 2.95 1.06
C ALA A 41 18.30 3.00 0.89
N PHE A 42 17.76 4.15 0.43
CA PHE A 42 16.34 4.32 0.16
C PHE A 42 15.84 3.40 -0.96
N TYR A 43 16.52 3.37 -2.12
CA TYR A 43 16.12 2.55 -3.26
C TYR A 43 16.26 1.05 -2.97
N ASN A 44 17.27 0.64 -2.19
CA ASN A 44 17.43 -0.73 -1.72
C ASN A 44 16.28 -1.14 -0.78
N GLN A 45 15.89 -0.26 0.16
CA GLN A 45 14.75 -0.52 1.03
C GLN A 45 13.44 -0.63 0.23
N LEU A 46 13.24 0.25 -0.76
CA LEU A 46 12.07 0.19 -1.64
C LEU A 46 12.07 -1.09 -2.48
N ALA A 47 13.21 -1.50 -3.03
CA ALA A 47 13.36 -2.75 -3.77
C ALA A 47 13.01 -3.97 -2.90
N ASN A 48 13.44 -4.00 -1.64
CA ASN A 48 13.10 -5.06 -0.70
C ASN A 48 11.58 -5.16 -0.48
N VAL A 49 10.89 -4.02 -0.33
CA VAL A 49 9.43 -3.99 -0.22
C VAL A 49 8.76 -4.52 -1.49
N LEU A 50 9.23 -4.09 -2.66
CA LEU A 50 8.68 -4.50 -3.96
C LEU A 50 8.85 -6.00 -4.21
N SER A 51 10.01 -6.57 -3.86
CA SER A 51 10.31 -8.00 -3.98
C SER A 51 9.36 -8.88 -3.15
N GLY A 52 8.86 -8.37 -2.01
CA GLY A 52 7.90 -9.07 -1.18
C GLY A 52 6.47 -9.11 -1.74
N ILE A 53 6.18 -8.44 -2.87
CA ILE A 53 4.84 -8.32 -3.42
C ILE A 53 4.67 -9.26 -4.62
N PRO A 54 3.78 -10.27 -4.54
CA PRO A 54 3.55 -11.20 -5.65
C PRO A 54 3.24 -10.49 -6.96
N ARG A 55 3.81 -10.99 -8.07
CA ARG A 55 3.55 -10.48 -9.43
C ARG A 55 2.08 -10.53 -9.82
N THR A 56 1.33 -11.49 -9.26
CA THR A 56 -0.12 -11.65 -9.44
C THR A 56 -0.96 -10.62 -8.70
N HIS A 57 -0.41 -9.92 -7.72
CA HIS A 57 -1.10 -8.88 -6.97
C HIS A 57 -1.10 -7.53 -7.67
N LYS A 58 -2.06 -6.67 -7.30
CA LYS A 58 -2.11 -5.27 -7.73
C LYS A 58 -1.10 -4.45 -6.93
N LEU A 59 -0.43 -3.51 -7.58
CA LEU A 59 0.57 -2.64 -7.00
C LEU A 59 0.32 -1.20 -7.45
N LEU A 60 0.32 -0.28 -6.47
CA LEU A 60 0.30 1.16 -6.66
C LEU A 60 1.45 1.75 -5.86
N LEU A 61 2.52 2.17 -6.52
CA LEU A 61 3.60 2.93 -5.92
C LEU A 61 3.35 4.41 -6.19
N ILE A 62 3.13 5.20 -5.14
CA ILE A 62 2.67 6.58 -5.22
C ILE A 62 3.53 7.49 -4.34
N GLY A 63 3.71 8.73 -4.76
CA GLY A 63 4.36 9.75 -3.93
C GLY A 63 5.21 10.71 -4.74
N ASP A 64 6.04 11.45 -4.01
CA ASP A 64 7.04 12.35 -4.56
C ASP A 64 8.38 11.63 -4.64
N PHE A 65 8.87 11.49 -5.87
CA PHE A 65 10.08 10.76 -6.18
C PHE A 65 11.30 11.67 -6.29
N ASN A 66 11.13 13.00 -6.19
CA ASN A 66 12.20 13.97 -6.43
C ASN A 66 12.96 13.70 -7.75
N ALA A 67 12.26 13.09 -8.72
CA ALA A 67 12.84 12.50 -9.91
C ALA A 67 12.22 13.14 -11.15
N ARG A 68 13.08 13.57 -12.09
CA ARG A 68 12.66 13.98 -13.42
C ARG A 68 13.18 12.93 -14.38
N ILE A 69 12.28 12.33 -15.15
CA ILE A 69 12.62 11.20 -16.03
C ILE A 69 12.83 11.61 -17.49
N GLY A 70 12.50 12.86 -17.82
CA GLY A 70 12.68 13.39 -19.17
C GLY A 70 11.58 13.04 -20.16
N ARG A 71 11.83 13.33 -21.44
CA ARG A 71 10.97 13.01 -22.59
C ARG A 71 11.48 11.84 -23.44
N GLU A 72 12.77 11.55 -23.33
CA GLU A 72 13.47 10.52 -24.12
C GLU A 72 13.06 9.13 -23.60
N ASN A 73 12.24 8.43 -24.37
CA ASN A 73 11.74 7.11 -24.03
C ASN A 73 12.42 5.99 -24.82
N ASP A 74 13.29 6.31 -25.78
CA ASP A 74 13.97 5.33 -26.65
C ASP A 74 14.83 4.36 -25.83
N THR A 75 15.41 4.83 -24.73
CA THR A 75 16.22 4.02 -23.83
C THR A 75 15.38 3.05 -22.98
N TRP A 76 14.13 3.39 -22.66
CA TRP A 76 13.29 2.62 -21.72
C TRP A 76 11.80 2.55 -22.11
N PRO A 77 11.47 2.01 -23.31
CA PRO A 77 10.12 2.07 -23.87
C PRO A 77 9.08 1.24 -23.10
N LEU A 78 9.53 0.29 -22.27
CA LEU A 78 8.66 -0.55 -21.44
C LEU A 78 8.23 0.13 -20.14
N VAL A 79 9.04 1.04 -19.61
CA VAL A 79 8.80 1.74 -18.34
C VAL A 79 8.14 3.10 -18.56
N MET A 80 8.63 3.82 -19.57
CA MET A 80 8.22 5.19 -19.88
C MET A 80 7.40 5.23 -21.17
N GLY A 81 6.27 5.92 -21.11
CA GLY A 81 5.48 6.23 -22.30
C GLY A 81 6.02 7.43 -23.08
N LYS A 82 5.43 7.66 -24.26
CA LYS A 82 5.82 8.73 -25.21
C LYS A 82 5.54 10.16 -24.74
N HIS A 83 5.04 10.35 -23.51
CA HIS A 83 4.52 11.64 -23.03
C HIS A 83 5.21 12.16 -21.76
N GLY A 84 6.48 11.80 -21.58
CA GLY A 84 7.34 12.35 -20.53
C GLY A 84 7.46 13.88 -20.54
N ASN A 85 8.17 14.45 -19.57
CA ASN A 85 8.35 15.89 -19.42
C ASN A 85 9.76 16.24 -18.90
N GLY A 86 10.32 17.34 -19.41
CA GLY A 86 11.61 17.87 -18.97
C GLY A 86 12.81 17.06 -19.45
N LYS A 87 13.92 17.20 -18.72
CA LYS A 87 15.18 16.46 -18.87
C LYS A 87 15.33 15.49 -17.69
N CYS A 88 15.90 14.31 -17.95
CA CYS A 88 16.20 13.34 -16.90
C CYS A 88 17.22 13.91 -15.89
N ASN A 89 17.08 13.60 -14.61
CA ASN A 89 18.10 13.82 -13.58
C ASN A 89 18.56 12.47 -12.98
N SER A 90 19.58 12.48 -12.12
CA SER A 90 20.11 11.23 -11.55
C SER A 90 19.08 10.45 -10.72
N ASN A 91 18.20 11.13 -9.97
CA ASN A 91 17.06 10.47 -9.32
C ASN A 91 16.10 9.82 -10.33
N GLY A 92 15.92 10.44 -11.50
CA GLY A 92 15.17 9.89 -12.62
C GLY A 92 15.77 8.59 -13.16
N GLU A 93 17.10 8.54 -13.31
CA GLU A 93 17.82 7.34 -13.74
C GLU A 93 17.64 6.20 -12.74
N LEU A 94 17.81 6.46 -11.45
CA LEU A 94 17.57 5.47 -10.38
C LEU A 94 16.13 4.95 -10.39
N LEU A 95 15.16 5.85 -10.55
CA LEU A 95 13.75 5.48 -10.62
C LEU A 95 13.43 4.61 -11.83
N VAL A 96 13.95 4.97 -13.00
CA VAL A 96 13.75 4.20 -14.23
C VAL A 96 14.41 2.82 -14.12
N ALA A 97 15.63 2.74 -13.60
CA ALA A 97 16.31 1.47 -13.34
C ALA A 97 15.49 0.56 -12.41
N LEU A 98 14.98 1.09 -11.29
CA LEU A 98 14.11 0.35 -10.38
C LEU A 98 12.85 -0.16 -11.11
N CYS A 99 12.18 0.70 -11.87
CA CYS A 99 10.96 0.31 -12.58
C CYS A 99 11.23 -0.74 -13.66
N SER A 100 12.38 -0.69 -14.33
CA SER A 100 12.80 -1.71 -15.29
C SER A 100 12.96 -3.08 -14.63
N VAL A 101 13.62 -3.15 -13.46
CA VAL A 101 13.81 -4.40 -12.71
C VAL A 101 12.48 -5.02 -12.26
N PHE A 102 11.52 -4.19 -11.84
CA PHE A 102 10.22 -4.66 -11.32
C PHE A 102 9.08 -4.68 -12.35
N GLU A 103 9.38 -4.44 -13.64
CA GLU A 103 8.42 -4.40 -14.75
C GLU A 103 7.25 -3.42 -14.48
N LEU A 104 7.60 -2.23 -13.97
CA LEU A 104 6.65 -1.18 -13.60
C LEU A 104 6.61 -0.06 -14.63
N ILE A 105 5.45 0.58 -14.75
CA ILE A 105 5.18 1.65 -15.69
C ILE A 105 4.82 2.95 -14.98
N MET A 106 5.30 4.08 -15.52
CA MET A 106 5.01 5.40 -15.00
C MET A 106 3.76 5.97 -15.67
N THR A 107 2.61 5.81 -15.02
CA THR A 107 1.29 6.06 -15.64
C THR A 107 1.11 7.50 -16.16
N ASN A 108 1.77 8.48 -15.54
CA ASN A 108 1.79 9.88 -15.96
C ASN A 108 2.30 10.08 -17.40
N THR A 109 3.17 9.20 -17.89
CA THR A 109 3.82 9.31 -19.21
C THR A 109 3.09 8.53 -20.30
N MET A 110 2.10 7.72 -19.94
CA MET A 110 1.52 6.71 -20.82
C MET A 110 0.42 7.23 -21.73
N PHE A 111 -0.11 8.44 -21.50
CA PHE A 111 -1.23 9.02 -22.23
C PHE A 111 -0.96 10.46 -22.62
N LYS A 112 -1.40 10.86 -23.83
CA LYS A 112 -1.28 12.25 -24.30
C LYS A 112 -2.14 13.17 -23.45
N GLN A 113 -1.50 14.14 -22.81
CA GLN A 113 -2.13 15.14 -21.94
C GLN A 113 -1.39 16.48 -22.06
N LYS A 114 -2.09 17.58 -21.74
CA LYS A 114 -1.46 18.90 -21.57
C LYS A 114 -0.43 18.84 -20.44
N ASP A 115 0.64 19.63 -20.53
CA ASP A 115 1.71 19.65 -19.53
C ASP A 115 1.21 20.06 -18.13
N GLU A 116 0.23 20.97 -18.05
CA GLU A 116 -0.43 21.37 -16.78
C GLU A 116 -1.14 20.21 -16.07
N ARG A 117 -1.47 19.13 -16.80
CA ARG A 117 -2.13 17.93 -16.26
C ARG A 117 -1.14 16.81 -15.94
N LYS A 118 0.16 17.03 -16.13
CA LYS A 118 1.23 16.07 -15.86
C LYS A 118 2.22 16.56 -14.81
N THR A 119 2.44 17.87 -14.77
CA THR A 119 3.34 18.51 -13.82
C THR A 119 2.67 18.69 -12.46
N THR A 120 3.44 18.49 -11.41
CA THR A 120 2.92 18.37 -10.04
C THR A 120 3.64 19.25 -9.05
N TRP A 121 4.78 19.84 -9.39
CA TRP A 121 5.52 20.72 -8.48
C TRP A 121 5.97 22.01 -9.18
N MET A 122 5.83 23.14 -8.51
CA MET A 122 6.29 24.44 -8.99
C MET A 122 7.61 24.82 -8.31
N HIS A 123 8.69 24.94 -9.10
CA HIS A 123 9.98 25.37 -8.55
C HIS A 123 9.87 26.80 -7.99
N PRO A 124 10.26 27.05 -6.72
CA PRO A 124 9.91 28.29 -6.01
C PRO A 124 10.53 29.54 -6.62
N ARG A 125 11.76 29.44 -7.14
CA ARG A 125 12.48 30.59 -7.72
C ARG A 125 12.14 30.81 -9.18
N SER A 126 12.14 29.74 -9.98
CA SER A 126 11.99 29.84 -11.44
C SER A 126 10.53 29.82 -11.89
N ARG A 127 9.59 29.48 -11.00
CA ARG A 127 8.15 29.32 -11.30
C ARG A 127 7.84 28.33 -12.43
N HIS A 128 8.79 27.44 -12.73
CA HIS A 128 8.59 26.37 -13.71
C HIS A 128 7.97 25.16 -13.05
N TRP A 129 7.02 24.56 -13.75
CA TRP A 129 6.36 23.33 -13.33
C TRP A 129 7.15 22.10 -13.76
N HIS A 130 7.29 21.14 -12.85
CA HIS A 130 7.96 19.86 -13.06
C HIS A 130 7.07 18.69 -12.68
N MET A 131 7.30 17.54 -13.32
CA MET A 131 6.68 16.26 -12.98
C MET A 131 7.66 15.49 -12.10
N ILE A 132 7.41 15.47 -10.79
CA ILE A 132 8.22 14.74 -9.79
C ILE A 132 7.40 13.76 -8.94
N ASP A 133 6.08 13.94 -8.94
CA ASP A 133 5.14 12.99 -8.33
C ASP A 133 4.66 11.99 -9.39
N PHE A 134 4.63 10.72 -9.01
CA PHE A 134 4.21 9.65 -9.93
C PHE A 134 3.21 8.70 -9.27
N ILE A 135 2.38 8.12 -10.12
CA ILE A 135 1.67 6.88 -9.80
C ILE A 135 2.25 5.80 -10.72
N ILE A 136 2.84 4.78 -10.11
CA ILE A 136 3.56 3.70 -10.79
C ILE A 136 2.83 2.39 -10.53
N THR A 137 2.60 1.61 -11.59
CA THR A 137 1.88 0.34 -11.52
C THR A 137 2.52 -0.74 -12.37
N ARG A 138 2.01 -1.97 -12.25
CA ARG A 138 2.31 -3.03 -13.22
C ARG A 138 1.75 -2.67 -14.59
N CYS A 139 2.45 -3.08 -15.66
CA CYS A 139 2.04 -2.80 -17.04
C CYS A 139 0.58 -3.19 -17.35
N ARG A 140 0.14 -4.37 -16.88
CA ARG A 140 -1.25 -4.87 -17.04
C ARG A 140 -2.33 -4.07 -16.30
N ASP A 141 -1.93 -3.21 -15.37
CA ASP A 141 -2.81 -2.40 -14.52
C ASP A 141 -2.75 -0.90 -14.90
N LYS A 142 -2.36 -0.63 -16.15
CA LYS A 142 -2.26 0.71 -16.73
C LYS A 142 -3.56 1.48 -16.61
N HIS A 143 -3.45 2.71 -16.14
CA HIS A 143 -4.58 3.62 -15.97
C HIS A 143 -4.17 5.06 -16.23
N ARG A 144 -5.14 5.93 -16.47
CA ARG A 144 -4.88 7.35 -16.73
C ARG A 144 -4.70 8.10 -15.42
N THR A 145 -3.52 8.71 -15.26
CA THR A 145 -3.16 9.59 -14.15
C THR A 145 -3.15 11.04 -14.62
N ARG A 146 -3.50 12.00 -13.76
CA ARG A 146 -3.43 13.44 -14.07
C ARG A 146 -3.22 14.29 -12.82
N ALA A 147 -2.46 15.37 -12.94
CA ALA A 147 -2.39 16.44 -11.96
C ALA A 147 -3.70 17.23 -11.90
N MET A 148 -4.02 17.74 -10.73
CA MET A 148 -5.28 18.43 -10.40
C MET A 148 -4.97 19.86 -9.92
N GLY A 149 -4.76 20.79 -10.86
CA GLY A 149 -4.41 22.19 -10.55
C GLY A 149 -5.49 23.05 -9.88
N GLY A 150 -6.64 22.48 -9.51
CA GLY A 150 -7.73 23.18 -8.80
C GLY A 150 -7.83 22.85 -7.30
N ALA A 151 -7.03 21.91 -6.80
CA ALA A 151 -6.96 21.61 -5.37
C ALA A 151 -5.95 22.56 -4.72
N ASN A 152 -6.41 23.72 -4.23
CA ASN A 152 -5.53 24.65 -3.53
C ASN A 152 -5.27 24.15 -2.11
N CYS A 153 -4.12 23.52 -1.91
CA CYS A 153 -3.71 22.97 -0.62
C CYS A 153 -2.58 23.77 0.03
N TRP A 154 -2.37 25.04 -0.35
CA TRP A 154 -1.28 25.89 0.18
C TRP A 154 0.12 25.26 0.07
N THR A 155 0.31 24.41 -0.94
CA THR A 155 1.58 23.76 -1.28
C THR A 155 2.00 24.16 -2.69
N ASP A 156 3.29 24.10 -2.93
CA ASP A 156 3.92 24.15 -4.24
C ASP A 156 3.65 22.89 -5.08
N HIS A 157 2.98 21.87 -4.52
CA HIS A 157 2.53 20.68 -5.23
C HIS A 157 1.06 20.73 -5.67
N GLN A 158 0.76 20.08 -6.79
CA GLN A 158 -0.59 19.75 -7.23
C GLN A 158 -0.91 18.30 -6.90
N MET A 159 -2.15 18.04 -6.50
CA MET A 159 -2.63 16.68 -6.26
C MET A 159 -2.56 15.83 -7.54
N LEU A 160 -1.88 14.69 -7.47
CA LEU A 160 -1.86 13.69 -8.52
C LEU A 160 -3.01 12.69 -8.35
N ARG A 161 -3.80 12.46 -9.40
CA ARG A 161 -4.99 11.61 -9.33
C ARG A 161 -5.01 10.54 -10.40
N SER A 162 -5.25 9.30 -9.96
CA SER A 162 -5.61 8.16 -10.79
C SER A 162 -6.98 7.61 -10.39
N LYS A 163 -7.68 6.99 -11.35
CA LYS A 163 -8.91 6.23 -11.09
C LYS A 163 -8.66 4.75 -11.38
N VAL A 164 -8.89 3.91 -10.37
CA VAL A 164 -8.77 2.45 -10.45
C VAL A 164 -10.07 1.79 -10.01
N ALA A 165 -10.38 0.63 -10.59
CA ALA A 165 -11.55 -0.17 -10.23
C ALA A 165 -11.10 -1.53 -9.68
N TYR A 166 -11.21 -1.71 -8.37
CA TYR A 166 -10.87 -2.97 -7.70
C TYR A 166 -12.08 -3.54 -6.96
N ARG A 167 -12.30 -4.85 -7.10
CA ARG A 167 -13.33 -5.56 -6.34
C ARG A 167 -12.77 -5.95 -4.97
N ILE A 168 -13.04 -5.11 -3.97
CA ILE A 168 -12.60 -5.32 -2.58
C ILE A 168 -13.30 -6.56 -2.02
N ARG A 169 -12.55 -7.40 -1.31
CA ARG A 169 -13.14 -8.50 -0.54
C ARG A 169 -13.88 -7.89 0.64
N GLN A 170 -15.21 -7.99 0.62
CA GLN A 170 -15.98 -7.67 1.81
C GLN A 170 -15.59 -8.67 2.91
N LYS A 171 -15.14 -8.16 4.06
CA LYS A 171 -15.15 -8.97 5.26
C LYS A 171 -16.62 -9.20 5.57
N HIS A 172 -17.08 -10.45 5.50
CA HIS A 172 -18.31 -10.80 6.18
C HIS A 172 -18.08 -10.44 7.64
N ASN A 173 -18.71 -9.37 8.13
CA ASN A 173 -18.88 -9.25 9.56
C ASN A 173 -19.61 -10.53 9.95
N ARG A 174 -19.01 -11.33 10.84
CA ARG A 174 -19.78 -12.32 11.59
C ARG A 174 -20.81 -11.50 12.34
N GLN A 175 -22.00 -11.34 11.78
CA GLN A 175 -23.15 -10.78 12.46
C GLN A 175 -23.40 -11.70 13.64
N GLY A 176 -22.93 -11.28 14.82
CA GLY A 176 -23.04 -12.01 16.08
C GLY A 176 -22.30 -13.35 16.08
N THR A 177 -21.54 -13.60 17.13
CA THR A 177 -21.69 -14.94 17.73
C THR A 177 -23.19 -15.15 17.92
N SER A 178 -23.76 -16.23 17.41
CA SER A 178 -25.09 -16.66 17.87
C SER A 178 -25.11 -16.53 19.40
N LYS A 179 -26.20 -16.02 19.98
CA LYS A 179 -26.35 -15.99 21.44
C LYS A 179 -25.89 -17.37 21.94
N PRO A 180 -24.93 -17.47 22.88
CA PRO A 180 -24.51 -18.78 23.36
C PRO A 180 -25.78 -19.50 23.78
N THR A 181 -26.03 -20.67 23.17
CA THR A 181 -27.20 -21.48 23.47
C THR A 181 -27.24 -21.63 24.99
N LYS A 182 -28.24 -21.04 25.66
CA LYS A 182 -28.38 -21.19 27.11
C LYS A 182 -28.43 -22.69 27.37
N LEU A 183 -27.42 -23.22 28.06
CA LEU A 183 -27.44 -24.60 28.51
C LEU A 183 -28.73 -24.79 29.31
N ASN A 184 -29.51 -25.81 28.96
CA ASN A 184 -30.75 -26.12 29.66
C ASN A 184 -30.40 -26.67 31.04
N THR A 185 -30.43 -25.81 32.06
CA THR A 185 -30.09 -26.14 33.45
C THR A 185 -31.25 -26.76 34.22
N SER A 186 -32.40 -27.04 33.58
CA SER A 186 -33.57 -27.59 34.28
C SER A 186 -33.26 -28.92 34.98
N LYS A 187 -32.40 -29.75 34.40
CA LYS A 187 -31.95 -31.02 34.99
C LYS A 187 -30.93 -30.85 36.12
N LEU A 188 -30.37 -29.65 36.31
CA LEU A 188 -29.49 -29.33 37.44
C LEU A 188 -30.30 -28.93 38.69
N SER A 189 -31.63 -28.89 38.67
CA SER A 189 -32.43 -28.66 39.88
C SER A 189 -32.57 -29.91 40.74
N THR A 190 -32.42 -31.10 40.15
CA THR A 190 -32.56 -32.38 40.84
C THR A 190 -31.24 -32.83 41.48
N THR A 191 -31.27 -33.13 42.78
CA THR A 191 -30.09 -33.55 43.57
C THR A 191 -29.37 -34.76 42.96
N SER A 192 -30.13 -35.77 42.49
CA SER A 192 -29.58 -36.97 41.84
C SER A 192 -28.74 -36.66 40.59
N HIS A 193 -29.18 -35.70 39.77
CA HIS A 193 -28.45 -35.31 38.55
C HIS A 193 -27.17 -34.52 38.88
N ARG A 194 -27.17 -33.72 39.95
CA ARG A 194 -25.96 -33.02 40.43
C ARG A 194 -24.89 -33.99 40.92
N GLU A 195 -25.30 -35.00 41.69
CA GLU A 195 -24.38 -36.01 42.22
C GLU A 195 -23.76 -36.87 41.11
N SER A 196 -24.57 -37.29 40.12
CA SER A 196 -24.09 -38.02 38.95
C SER A 196 -23.04 -37.24 38.15
N LEU A 197 -23.28 -35.94 37.92
CA LEU A 197 -22.31 -35.07 37.24
C LEU A 197 -21.05 -34.83 38.07
N SER A 198 -21.16 -34.67 39.40
CA SER A 198 -20.02 -34.52 40.31
C SER A 198 -19.12 -35.77 40.29
N ARG A 199 -19.73 -36.97 40.33
CA ARG A 199 -19.00 -38.24 40.20
C ARG A 199 -18.27 -38.32 38.86
N ARG A 200 -18.95 -37.95 37.76
CA ARG A 200 -18.38 -37.98 36.40
C ARG A 200 -17.24 -36.98 36.21
N TRP A 201 -17.32 -35.81 36.84
CA TRP A 201 -16.27 -34.78 36.80
C TRP A 201 -15.02 -35.18 37.60
N THR A 202 -15.22 -35.86 38.72
CA THR A 202 -14.13 -36.35 39.59
C THR A 202 -13.31 -37.44 38.89
N VAL A 203 -13.94 -38.29 38.08
CA VAL A 203 -13.27 -39.32 37.28
C VAL A 203 -12.43 -38.73 36.13
N LEU A 204 -12.82 -37.56 35.61
CA LEU A 204 -12.16 -36.92 34.46
C LEU A 204 -11.06 -35.90 34.84
N SER A 205 -10.86 -35.63 36.13
CA SER A 205 -9.80 -34.73 36.61
C SER A 205 -8.97 -35.41 37.70
N PRO A 206 -7.94 -36.19 37.35
CA PRO A 206 -7.13 -36.89 38.33
C PRO A 206 -6.25 -35.98 39.20
N ASN A 207 -6.08 -34.69 38.85
CA ASN A 207 -5.19 -33.78 39.57
C ASN A 207 -5.91 -32.49 39.98
N GLY A 208 -6.10 -32.35 41.29
CA GLY A 208 -6.93 -31.34 41.91
C GLY A 208 -6.34 -29.94 42.07
N ARG A 209 -7.28 -29.02 42.34
CA ARG A 209 -7.19 -27.76 43.10
C ARG A 209 -6.14 -26.72 42.64
N ARG A 210 -6.63 -25.63 42.05
CA ARG A 210 -6.17 -24.28 42.40
C ARG A 210 -7.34 -23.43 42.89
N ARG A 211 -7.29 -23.08 44.17
CA ARG A 211 -8.10 -22.02 44.79
C ARG A 211 -7.71 -20.69 44.13
N ILE A 212 -8.70 -19.91 43.72
CA ILE A 212 -8.54 -18.47 43.45
C ILE A 212 -9.14 -17.77 44.67
N SER A 213 -8.29 -17.14 45.48
CA SER A 213 -8.70 -16.22 46.54
C SER A 213 -9.04 -14.86 45.92
N GLN A 214 -10.13 -14.26 46.40
CA GLN A 214 -10.52 -12.89 46.08
C GLN A 214 -9.65 -11.89 46.86
N HIS A 215 -9.17 -10.86 46.18
CA HIS A 215 -9.13 -9.47 46.64
C HIS A 215 -9.29 -8.57 45.42
#